data_AF-A0A831YJ76-F1
#
_entry.id   AF-A0A831YJ76-F1
#
_cell.length_a   1.000
_cell.length_b   1.000
_cell.length_c   1.000
_cell.angle_alpha   90.00
_cell.angle_beta   90.00
_cell.angle_gamma   90.00
#
_symmetry.space_group_name_H-M   'P 1'
#
loop_
_entity.id
_entity.type
_entity.pdbx_description
1 polymer ?
#
loop_
_entity_poly.entity_id
_entity_poly.type
_entity_poly.pdbx_seq_one_letter_code
_entity_poly.pdbx_strand_id
1 'polypeptide(L)'
;MRKFMTSLTTVATLTLAAVPALGLLQNAHAAEPTATVSLVGLNLSNPAHAAEFTGRIDAAADSVCRDLARNNPGGDFTIAGCKASVRKQAASQLSKTQREGLQTAARATPVAIAAR
;
A
#
# COMPACT_ATOMS: atom_id res chain seq x y z
N MET A 1 -25.46 -12.15 -23.16
CA MET A 1 -24.90 -11.00 -22.44
C MET A 1 -25.61 -10.84 -21.11
N ARG A 2 -25.04 -11.36 -20.00
CA ARG A 2 -25.55 -11.13 -18.64
C ARG A 2 -24.51 -10.32 -17.86
N LYS A 3 -24.94 -9.15 -17.38
CA LYS A 3 -24.14 -8.18 -16.63
C LYS A 3 -23.94 -8.67 -15.20
N PHE A 4 -22.69 -8.84 -14.77
CA PHE A 4 -22.35 -8.92 -13.35
C PHE A 4 -22.03 -7.50 -12.88
N MET A 5 -23.03 -6.79 -12.36
CA MET A 5 -22.81 -5.56 -11.60
C MET A 5 -22.54 -5.96 -10.15
N THR A 6 -21.27 -5.99 -9.78
CA THR A 6 -20.87 -6.12 -8.37
C THR A 6 -20.82 -4.71 -7.78
N SER A 7 -21.95 -4.28 -7.21
CA SER A 7 -22.00 -3.07 -6.39
C SER A 7 -21.26 -3.33 -5.08
N LEU A 8 -20.07 -2.72 -4.90
CA LEU A 8 -19.45 -2.65 -3.58
C LEU A 8 -20.16 -1.59 -2.75
N THR A 9 -20.93 -2.03 -1.76
CA THR A 9 -21.44 -1.19 -0.69
C THR A 9 -20.28 -0.77 0.21
N THR A 10 -20.00 0.53 0.20
CA THR A 10 -19.07 1.19 1.12
C THR A 10 -19.66 1.12 2.53
N VAL A 11 -19.12 0.26 3.39
CA VAL A 11 -19.45 0.26 4.82
C VAL A 11 -18.50 1.21 5.52
N ALA A 12 -18.98 2.42 5.83
CA ALA A 12 -18.30 3.34 6.71
C ALA A 12 -18.70 3.02 8.16
N THR A 13 -17.90 2.23 8.87
CA THR A 13 -18.03 2.06 10.32
C THR A 13 -17.02 2.93 11.04
N LEU A 14 -17.48 4.13 11.42
CA LEU A 14 -16.88 4.97 12.45
C LEU A 14 -17.52 4.58 13.79
N THR A 15 -16.78 3.87 14.65
CA THR A 15 -17.11 3.77 16.08
C THR A 15 -15.85 3.91 16.90
N LEU A 16 -15.68 5.10 17.48
CA LEU A 16 -14.88 5.31 18.69
C LEU A 16 -15.54 4.54 19.84
N ALA A 17 -14.82 3.59 20.45
CA ALA A 17 -14.84 3.26 21.88
C ALA A 17 -14.12 1.92 22.10
N ALA A 18 -13.62 1.75 23.32
CA ALA A 18 -12.69 0.73 23.75
C ALA A 18 -13.21 -0.72 23.66
N VAL A 19 -12.24 -1.63 23.45
CA VAL A 19 -12.22 -3.10 23.63
C VAL A 19 -13.22 -3.92 22.79
N PRO A 20 -12.74 -4.95 22.06
CA PRO A 20 -13.32 -6.27 22.31
C PRO A 20 -12.34 -7.43 22.23
N ALA A 21 -12.52 -8.35 23.17
CA ALA A 21 -12.10 -9.73 23.10
C ALA A 21 -12.57 -10.37 21.78
N LEU A 22 -11.63 -10.76 20.92
CA LEU A 22 -11.89 -11.59 19.74
C LEU A 22 -11.43 -13.03 20.04
N GLY A 23 -12.14 -13.68 20.94
CA GLY A 23 -12.29 -15.13 20.90
C GLY A 23 -13.61 -15.46 20.19
N LEU A 24 -13.61 -16.45 19.31
CA LEU A 24 -14.79 -17.04 18.62
C LEU A 24 -15.16 -16.52 17.22
N LEU A 25 -14.21 -15.98 16.45
CA LEU A 25 -14.26 -16.11 15.00
C LEU A 25 -13.07 -16.93 14.53
N GLN A 26 -13.31 -18.24 14.43
CA GLN A 26 -12.43 -19.20 13.76
C GLN A 26 -12.54 -18.98 12.25
N ASN A 27 -11.91 -17.94 11.74
CA ASN A 27 -11.52 -17.88 10.34
C ASN A 27 -10.01 -18.10 10.29
N ALA A 28 -9.66 -19.36 10.00
CA ALA A 28 -8.33 -19.87 9.73
C ALA A 28 -7.75 -19.29 8.42
N HIS A 29 -7.74 -17.97 8.28
CA HIS A 29 -6.77 -17.30 7.42
C HIS A 29 -5.49 -17.26 8.24
N ALA A 30 -4.53 -18.12 7.91
CA ALA A 30 -3.15 -17.88 8.30
C ALA A 30 -2.88 -16.39 8.05
N ALA A 31 -2.54 -15.64 9.10
CA ALA A 31 -2.50 -14.17 9.08
C ALA A 31 -1.81 -13.69 7.79
N GLU A 32 -2.59 -13.17 6.84
CA GLU A 32 -2.02 -12.68 5.59
C GLU A 32 -1.04 -11.56 5.97
N PRO A 33 0.20 -11.57 5.46
CA PRO A 33 1.18 -10.58 5.85
C PRO A 33 0.65 -9.19 5.49
N THR A 34 0.36 -8.41 6.53
CA THR A 34 -0.19 -7.05 6.42
C THR A 34 0.87 -6.05 6.84
N ALA A 35 0.99 -4.96 6.08
CA ALA A 35 1.86 -3.85 6.42
C ALA A 35 1.07 -2.54 6.33
N THR A 36 1.24 -1.68 7.33
CA THR A 36 0.62 -0.36 7.36
C THR A 36 1.65 0.70 6.97
N VAL A 37 1.28 1.58 6.04
CA VAL A 37 2.10 2.72 5.62
C VAL A 37 1.40 4.00 6.05
N SER A 38 1.99 4.72 7.00
CA SER A 38 1.43 5.97 7.49
C SER A 38 1.66 7.11 6.50
N LEU A 39 0.61 7.91 6.28
CA LEU A 39 0.65 9.19 5.56
C LEU A 39 0.75 10.40 6.51
N VAL A 40 0.76 10.17 7.82
CA VAL A 40 0.79 11.24 8.82
C VAL A 40 2.06 12.07 8.64
N GLY A 41 1.89 13.40 8.53
CA GLY A 41 2.97 14.35 8.31
C GLY A 41 3.47 14.45 6.86
N LEU A 42 2.95 13.63 5.92
CA LEU A 42 3.39 13.64 4.53
C LEU A 42 2.48 14.51 3.67
N ASN A 43 3.11 15.40 2.89
CA ASN A 43 2.45 16.13 1.81
C ASN A 43 2.94 15.57 0.49
N LEU A 44 2.15 14.74 -0.18
CA LEU A 44 2.58 14.04 -1.40
C LEU A 44 2.82 14.96 -2.60
N SER A 45 2.43 16.24 -2.54
CA SER A 45 2.81 17.24 -3.54
C SER A 45 4.23 17.77 -3.34
N ASN A 46 4.85 17.54 -2.17
CA ASN A 46 6.25 17.85 -1.91
C ASN A 46 7.14 16.67 -2.36
N PRO A 47 8.16 16.90 -3.21
CA PRO A 47 9.02 15.85 -3.73
C PRO A 47 9.74 15.01 -2.66
N ALA A 48 10.20 15.64 -1.57
CA ALA A 48 10.87 14.93 -0.48
C ALA A 48 9.91 14.02 0.29
N HIS A 49 8.71 14.51 0.61
CA HIS A 49 7.69 13.70 1.30
C HIS A 49 7.13 12.59 0.39
N ALA A 50 7.04 12.82 -0.91
CA ALA A 50 6.68 11.81 -1.90
C ALA A 50 7.75 10.70 -2.01
N ALA A 51 9.02 11.07 -1.98
CA ALA A 51 10.14 10.12 -1.93
C ALA A 51 10.11 9.31 -0.63
N GLU A 52 9.83 9.96 0.51
CA GLU A 52 9.67 9.30 1.79
C GLU A 52 8.49 8.30 1.77
N PHE A 53 7.34 8.70 1.25
CA PHE A 53 6.19 7.81 1.10
C PHE A 53 6.53 6.58 0.25
N THR A 54 7.19 6.80 -0.90
CA THR A 54 7.67 5.71 -1.77
C THR A 54 8.63 4.78 -1.04
N GLY A 55 9.58 5.33 -0.27
CA GLY A 55 10.51 4.55 0.54
C GLY A 55 9.81 3.70 1.60
N ARG A 56 8.77 4.23 2.25
CA ARG A 56 7.95 3.48 3.22
C ARG A 56 7.21 2.32 2.55
N ILE A 57 6.65 2.53 1.35
CA ILE A 57 6.01 1.45 0.56
C ILE A 57 7.03 0.38 0.21
N ASP A 58 8.22 0.77 -0.25
CA ASP A 58 9.25 -0.18 -0.68
C ASP A 58 9.77 -1.03 0.49
N ALA A 59 9.95 -0.45 1.67
CA ALA A 59 10.31 -1.17 2.88
C ALA A 59 9.20 -2.17 3.30
N ALA A 60 7.94 -1.72 3.31
CA ALA A 60 6.79 -2.58 3.60
C ALA A 60 6.66 -3.73 2.59
N ALA A 61 6.84 -3.43 1.30
CA ALA A 61 6.80 -4.41 0.23
C ALA A 61 7.93 -5.44 0.35
N ASP A 62 9.14 -5.03 0.75
CA ASP A 62 10.25 -5.95 0.98
C ASP A 62 9.93 -6.94 2.11
N SER A 63 9.38 -6.47 3.24
CA SER A 63 8.95 -7.33 4.34
C SER A 63 7.89 -8.34 3.90
N VAL A 64 6.75 -7.84 3.40
CA VAL A 64 5.60 -8.67 3.01
C VAL A 64 5.98 -9.67 1.92
N CYS A 65 6.71 -9.24 0.89
CA CYS A 65 7.08 -10.11 -0.22
C CYS A 65 8.11 -11.17 0.17
N ARG A 66 9.00 -10.90 1.14
CA ARG A 66 9.90 -11.92 1.67
C ARG A 66 9.14 -12.96 2.50
N ASP A 67 8.18 -12.52 3.30
CA ASP A 67 7.35 -13.43 4.09
C ASP A 67 6.49 -14.33 3.18
N LEU A 68 5.89 -13.75 2.13
CA LEU A 68 5.17 -14.50 1.11
C LEU A 68 6.08 -15.47 0.34
N ALA A 69 7.30 -15.06 -0.03
CA ALA A 69 8.25 -15.91 -0.72
C ALA A 69 8.62 -17.16 0.10
N ARG A 70 8.87 -16.98 1.40
CA ARG A 70 9.20 -18.08 2.32
C ARG A 70 8.08 -19.11 2.42
N ASN A 71 6.83 -18.65 2.31
CA ASN A 71 5.64 -19.48 2.41
C ASN A 71 5.17 -20.06 1.05
N ASN A 72 5.78 -19.66 -0.07
CA ASN A 72 5.39 -20.08 -1.43
C ASN A 72 6.60 -20.57 -2.24
N PRO A 73 7.09 -21.79 -2.00
CA PRO A 73 8.24 -22.35 -2.71
C PRO A 73 7.94 -22.73 -4.18
N GLY A 74 6.68 -22.70 -4.61
CA GLY A 74 6.25 -23.08 -5.95
C GLY A 74 6.28 -21.92 -6.95
N GLY A 75 7.35 -21.87 -7.76
CA GLY A 75 7.43 -21.41 -9.16
C GLY A 75 6.90 -20.03 -9.58
N ASP A 76 5.61 -19.75 -9.37
CA ASP A 76 4.92 -18.60 -10.00
C ASP A 76 5.06 -17.30 -9.20
N PHE A 77 5.47 -17.41 -7.93
CA PHE A 77 5.73 -16.25 -7.09
C PHE A 77 7.06 -15.59 -7.46
N THR A 78 7.02 -14.31 -7.80
CA THR A 78 8.22 -13.48 -7.92
C THR A 78 8.17 -12.33 -6.92
N ILE A 79 9.29 -12.10 -6.22
CA ILE A 79 9.42 -10.95 -5.32
C ILE A 79 9.17 -9.64 -6.08
N ALA A 80 9.63 -9.54 -7.33
CA ALA A 80 9.40 -8.37 -8.19
C ALA A 80 7.91 -8.14 -8.48
N GLY A 81 7.17 -9.19 -8.87
CA GLY A 81 5.73 -9.11 -9.12
C GLY A 81 4.93 -8.77 -7.86
N CYS A 82 5.34 -9.33 -6.71
CA CYS A 82 4.77 -8.97 -5.43
C CYS A 82 4.99 -7.49 -5.09
N LYS A 83 6.22 -6.97 -5.20
CA LYS A 83 6.52 -5.55 -4.96
C LYS A 83 5.72 -4.62 -5.88
N ALA A 84 5.60 -4.98 -7.17
CA ALA A 84 4.77 -4.21 -8.11
C ALA A 84 3.29 -4.20 -7.71
N SER A 85 2.77 -5.34 -7.22
CA SER A 85 1.40 -5.45 -6.74
C SER A 85 1.16 -4.63 -5.47
N VAL A 86 2.09 -4.65 -4.51
CA VAL A 86 2.03 -3.81 -3.30
C VAL A 86 2.01 -2.32 -3.65
N ARG A 87 2.87 -1.87 -4.57
CA ARG A 87 2.89 -0.47 -5.04
C ARG A 87 1.56 -0.07 -5.69
N LYS A 88 1.01 -0.94 -6.55
CA LYS A 88 -0.31 -0.72 -7.18
C LYS A 88 -1.43 -0.65 -6.14
N GLN A 89 -1.40 -1.52 -5.15
CA GLN A 89 -2.36 -1.53 -4.06
C GLN A 89 -2.26 -0.23 -3.23
N ALA A 90 -1.05 0.16 -2.81
CA ALA A 90 -0.83 1.41 -2.09
C ALA A 90 -1.35 2.63 -2.88
N ALA A 91 -1.09 2.69 -4.19
CA ALA A 91 -1.60 3.75 -5.05
C ALA A 91 -3.13 3.78 -5.15
N SER A 92 -3.79 2.61 -5.08
CA SER A 92 -5.26 2.52 -5.09
C SER A 92 -5.93 3.00 -3.80
N GLN A 93 -5.18 3.03 -2.68
CA GLN A 93 -5.66 3.53 -1.38
C GLN A 93 -5.56 5.05 -1.26
N LEU A 94 -4.87 5.73 -2.19
CA LEU A 94 -4.72 7.17 -2.18
C LEU A 94 -5.98 7.87 -2.73
N SER A 95 -6.33 9.00 -2.12
CA SER A 95 -7.34 9.90 -2.67
C SER A 95 -6.90 10.45 -4.04
N LYS A 96 -7.85 10.98 -4.81
CA LYS A 96 -7.54 11.59 -6.12
C LYS A 96 -6.47 12.69 -5.99
N THR A 97 -6.63 13.61 -5.05
CA THR A 97 -5.69 14.71 -4.80
C THR A 97 -4.31 14.20 -4.36
N GLN A 98 -4.26 13.16 -3.54
CA GLN A 98 -2.99 12.54 -3.13
C GLN A 98 -2.26 11.90 -4.31
N ARG A 99 -2.98 11.23 -5.22
CA ARG A 99 -2.39 10.67 -6.44
C ARG A 99 -1.87 11.77 -7.38
N GLU A 100 -2.61 12.85 -7.54
CA GLU A 100 -2.21 14.00 -8.36
C GLU A 100 -0.96 14.70 -7.77
N GLY A 101 -0.92 14.88 -6.46
CA GLY A 101 0.26 15.38 -5.75
C GLY A 101 1.47 14.50 -5.98
N LEU A 102 1.33 13.19 -5.79
CA LEU A 102 2.40 12.22 -5.98
C LEU A 102 2.92 12.21 -7.44
N GLN A 103 2.02 12.30 -8.43
CA GLN A 103 2.39 12.40 -9.85
C GLN A 103 3.13 13.69 -10.16
N THR A 104 2.73 14.81 -9.54
CA THR A 104 3.39 16.10 -9.71
C THR A 104 4.79 16.06 -9.09
N ALA A 105 4.90 15.53 -7.88
CA ALA A 105 6.18 15.34 -7.18
C ALA A 105 7.14 14.43 -7.95
N ALA A 106 6.66 13.36 -8.57
CA ALA A 106 7.47 12.47 -9.40
C ALA A 106 8.02 13.13 -10.68
N ARG A 107 7.38 14.20 -11.16
CA ARG A 107 7.88 15.01 -12.30
C ARG A 107 8.84 16.11 -11.87
N ALA A 108 8.81 16.48 -10.60
CA ALA A 108 9.62 17.55 -10.02
C ALA A 108 11.02 17.08 -9.59
N THR A 109 11.46 15.89 -10.03
CA THR A 109 12.81 15.35 -9.77
C THR A 109 13.85 16.46 -9.97
N PRO A 110 14.60 16.85 -8.93
CA PRO A 110 15.52 17.96 -9.05
C PRO A 110 16.56 17.59 -10.11
N VAL A 111 16.74 18.47 -11.09
CA VAL A 111 17.96 18.53 -11.89
C VAL A 111 19.09 18.54 -10.87
N ALA A 112 19.84 17.45 -10.79
CA ALA A 112 21.04 17.39 -9.98
C ALA A 112 22.00 18.45 -10.55
N ILE A 113 22.01 19.65 -9.97
CA ILE A 113 23.10 20.58 -10.18
C ILE A 113 24.28 19.93 -9.49
N ALA A 114 25.10 19.23 -10.27
CA ALA A 114 26.43 18.83 -9.87
C ALA A 114 27.18 20.11 -9.46
N ALA A 115 27.30 20.32 -8.15
CA ALA A 115 28.23 21.29 -7.61
C ALA A 115 29.64 20.83 -8.01
N ARG A 116 30.36 21.74 -8.67
CA ARG A 116 31.71 21.57 -9.19
C ARG A 116 32.74 21.71 -8.08
#